data_AF-A0A4Q3ZCH6-F1
#
_entry.id   AF-A0A4Q3ZCH6-F1
#
_cell.length_a   1.000
_cell.length_b   1.000
_cell.length_c   1.000
_cell.angle_alpha   90.00
_cell.angle_beta   90.00
_cell.angle_gamma   90.00
#
_symmetry.space_group_name_H-M   'P 1'
#
loop_
_entity.id
_entity.type
_entity.pdbx_description
1 polymer ?
#
loop_
_entity_poly.entity_id
_entity_poly.type
_entity_poly.pdbx_seq_one_letter_code
_entity_poly.pdbx_strand_id
1 'polypeptide(L)'
;MRARDFWASLVLMALSVFFLWRTSDIPLFSSTQGGVKGVEWFNSAAIVPLGIFFLMLVLSGVLMLISIRDGGARHALSAVGLGWSPAEALRFGTLAVIFFFYIVALVPRVDFIISSGLLITALIYGYHAGRPARMKLAMLIVATAGAASLLLHFPQSEWQAHDDDWIALLLWVGLTGWMLLTGRDDRVMRITPLIAVGAPLILVCAMAFGFRQNVPNRGGLIFSQIEYHYYVTLRPLWRE
;
A
#
# COMPACT_ATOMS: atom_id res chain seq x y z
N MET A 1 -25.84 -0.52 12.43
CA MET A 1 -24.79 -1.53 12.17
C MET A 1 -25.18 -2.46 11.01
N ARG A 2 -26.32 -3.15 11.07
CA ARG A 2 -26.69 -4.19 10.07
C ARG A 2 -26.80 -3.74 8.60
N ALA A 3 -27.24 -2.51 8.32
CA ALA A 3 -27.27 -1.96 6.96
C ALA A 3 -25.85 -1.69 6.40
N ARG A 4 -24.93 -1.28 7.27
CA ARG A 4 -23.52 -1.05 6.93
C ARG A 4 -22.83 -2.35 6.59
N ASP A 5 -23.15 -3.42 7.31
CA ASP A 5 -22.57 -4.75 7.08
C ASP A 5 -23.02 -5.33 5.74
N PHE A 6 -24.28 -5.07 5.34
CA PHE A 6 -24.77 -5.39 3.99
C PHE A 6 -23.97 -4.66 2.90
N TRP A 7 -23.86 -3.32 2.98
CA TRP A 7 -23.07 -2.54 2.01
C TRP A 7 -21.58 -2.93 2.01
N ALA A 8 -20.99 -3.17 3.18
CA ALA A 8 -19.61 -3.61 3.31
C ALA A 8 -19.39 -4.97 2.63
N SER A 9 -20.29 -5.93 2.85
CA SER A 9 -20.21 -7.25 2.21
C SER A 9 -20.26 -7.16 0.68
N LEU A 10 -21.11 -6.30 0.12
CA LEU A 10 -21.24 -6.10 -1.32
C LEU A 10 -19.98 -5.46 -1.93
N VAL A 11 -19.42 -4.44 -1.28
CA VAL A 11 -18.15 -3.82 -1.71
C VAL A 11 -17.00 -4.82 -1.61
N LEU A 12 -16.91 -5.59 -0.52
CA LEU A 12 -15.87 -6.61 -0.34
C LEU A 12 -15.98 -7.72 -1.38
N MET A 13 -17.19 -8.17 -1.73
CA MET A 13 -17.41 -9.15 -2.80
C MET A 13 -16.95 -8.58 -4.15
N ALA A 14 -17.37 -7.36 -4.49
CA ALA A 14 -16.99 -6.72 -5.75
C ALA A 14 -15.46 -6.57 -5.88
N LEU A 15 -14.80 -6.09 -4.82
CA LEU A 15 -13.34 -5.99 -4.78
C LEU A 15 -12.67 -7.36 -4.88
N SER A 16 -13.17 -8.36 -4.15
CA SER A 16 -12.62 -9.72 -4.19
C SER A 16 -12.70 -10.29 -5.62
N VAL A 17 -13.85 -10.17 -6.28
CA VAL A 17 -14.02 -10.63 -7.67
C VAL A 17 -13.10 -9.88 -8.62
N PHE A 18 -13.01 -8.55 -8.50
CA PHE A 18 -12.12 -7.74 -9.33
C PHE A 18 -10.66 -8.18 -9.19
N PHE A 19 -10.18 -8.36 -7.96
CA PHE A 19 -8.80 -8.77 -7.73
C PHE A 19 -8.54 -10.24 -8.11
N LEU A 20 -9.50 -11.14 -7.91
CA LEU A 20 -9.40 -12.52 -8.40
C LEU A 20 -9.27 -12.55 -9.93
N TRP A 21 -10.09 -11.76 -10.62
CA TRP A 21 -10.00 -11.60 -12.06
C TRP A 21 -8.66 -11.04 -12.49
N ARG A 22 -8.20 -9.93 -11.90
CA ARG A 22 -6.87 -9.36 -12.21
C ARG A 22 -5.70 -10.29 -11.90
N THR A 23 -5.81 -11.07 -10.83
CA THR A 23 -4.75 -12.02 -10.46
C THR A 23 -4.73 -13.24 -11.40
N SER A 24 -5.88 -13.58 -12.02
CA SER A 24 -5.94 -14.67 -13.00
C SER A 24 -5.12 -14.40 -14.26
N ASP A 25 -4.77 -13.13 -14.54
CA ASP A 25 -3.86 -12.75 -15.62
C ASP A 25 -2.38 -13.14 -15.34
N ILE A 26 -2.03 -13.45 -14.09
CA ILE A 26 -0.66 -13.84 -13.69
C ILE A 26 -0.49 -15.36 -13.84
N PRO A 27 0.47 -15.84 -14.63
CA PRO A 27 0.62 -17.26 -14.90
C PRO A 27 1.07 -18.04 -13.65
N LEU A 28 0.25 -18.97 -13.17
CA LEU A 28 0.52 -19.80 -11.98
C LEU A 28 1.48 -20.97 -12.25
N PHE A 29 1.48 -21.49 -13.46
CA PHE A 29 2.16 -22.73 -13.83
C PHE A 29 3.25 -22.53 -14.89
N SER A 30 3.65 -21.28 -15.19
CA SER A 30 4.73 -21.03 -16.14
C SER A 30 6.10 -21.14 -15.46
N SER A 31 6.98 -21.95 -16.03
CA SER A 31 8.37 -22.15 -15.57
C SER A 31 9.28 -20.92 -15.78
N THR A 32 8.72 -19.84 -16.32
CA THR A 32 9.39 -18.58 -16.60
C THR A 32 8.48 -17.43 -16.15
N GLN A 33 8.87 -16.70 -15.11
CA GLN A 33 8.30 -15.41 -14.71
C GLN A 33 9.49 -14.44 -14.55
N GLY A 34 9.38 -13.23 -15.11
CA GLY A 34 10.43 -12.20 -14.96
C GLY A 34 11.80 -12.52 -15.56
N GLY A 35 11.88 -13.39 -16.58
CA GLY A 35 13.15 -13.69 -17.28
C GLY A 35 14.05 -14.72 -16.59
N VAL A 36 13.61 -15.35 -15.49
CA VAL A 36 14.35 -16.40 -14.79
C VAL A 36 13.66 -17.75 -14.99
N LYS A 37 14.42 -18.74 -15.48
CA LYS A 37 13.96 -20.15 -15.58
C LYS A 37 14.07 -20.80 -14.20
N GLY A 38 12.98 -21.38 -13.69
CA GLY A 38 12.97 -22.14 -12.43
C GLY A 38 11.95 -21.70 -11.37
N VAL A 39 10.88 -20.99 -11.74
CA VAL A 39 9.83 -20.61 -10.79
C VAL A 39 8.83 -21.77 -10.67
N GLU A 40 8.90 -22.51 -9.55
CA GLU A 40 7.87 -23.49 -9.18
C GLU A 40 6.57 -22.78 -8.80
N TRP A 41 5.42 -23.46 -8.93
CA TRP A 41 4.10 -22.86 -8.75
C TRP A 41 3.95 -22.14 -7.40
N PHE A 42 4.51 -22.68 -6.30
CA PHE A 42 4.47 -22.06 -4.97
C PHE A 42 5.26 -20.76 -4.83
N ASN A 43 6.18 -20.47 -5.76
CA ASN A 43 6.89 -19.18 -5.82
C ASN A 43 6.13 -18.14 -6.65
N SER A 44 5.00 -18.51 -7.26
CA SER A 44 4.20 -17.58 -8.05
C SER A 44 3.64 -16.48 -7.16
N ALA A 45 3.88 -15.23 -7.56
CA ALA A 45 3.35 -14.04 -6.89
C ALA A 45 1.81 -14.00 -6.86
N ALA A 46 1.13 -14.84 -7.65
CA ALA A 46 -0.33 -14.92 -7.74
C ALA A 46 -1.00 -15.72 -6.61
N ILE A 47 -0.30 -16.67 -5.97
CA ILE A 47 -0.93 -17.58 -4.99
C ILE A 47 -1.45 -16.82 -3.77
N VAL A 48 -0.64 -15.91 -3.23
CA VAL A 48 -1.00 -15.17 -2.02
C VAL A 48 -2.21 -14.27 -2.28
N PRO A 49 -2.24 -13.42 -3.33
CA PRO A 49 -3.45 -12.67 -3.68
C PRO A 49 -4.67 -13.56 -3.94
N LEU A 50 -4.53 -14.66 -4.70
CA LEU A 50 -5.66 -15.57 -4.94
C LEU A 50 -6.23 -16.13 -3.64
N GLY A 51 -5.39 -16.60 -2.73
CA GLY A 51 -5.83 -17.13 -1.43
C GLY A 51 -6.54 -16.08 -0.58
N ILE A 52 -5.96 -14.87 -0.46
CA ILE A 52 -6.54 -13.78 0.33
C ILE A 52 -7.89 -13.34 -0.25
N PHE A 53 -7.95 -13.07 -1.57
CA PHE A 53 -9.17 -12.58 -2.20
C PHE A 53 -10.25 -13.65 -2.31
N PHE A 54 -9.88 -14.93 -2.44
CA PHE A 54 -10.84 -16.03 -2.37
C PHE A 54 -11.44 -16.16 -0.98
N LEU A 55 -10.62 -16.16 0.08
CA LEU A 55 -11.11 -16.22 1.45
C LEU A 55 -11.98 -14.99 1.79
N MET A 56 -11.58 -13.81 1.33
CA MET A 56 -12.35 -12.58 1.48
C MET A 56 -13.70 -12.67 0.75
N LEU A 57 -13.75 -13.27 -0.44
CA LEU A 57 -15.00 -13.52 -1.17
C LEU A 57 -15.94 -14.45 -0.37
N VAL A 58 -15.40 -15.53 0.19
CA VAL A 58 -16.17 -16.47 1.02
C VAL A 58 -16.72 -15.77 2.26
N LEU A 59 -15.86 -15.07 3.02
CA LEU A 59 -16.25 -14.38 4.25
C LEU A 59 -17.25 -13.25 3.98
N SER A 60 -17.08 -12.50 2.90
CA SER A 60 -18.03 -11.46 2.50
C SER A 60 -19.38 -12.07 2.08
N GLY A 61 -19.38 -13.22 1.39
CA GLY A 61 -20.61 -13.98 1.12
C GLY A 61 -21.33 -14.41 2.40
N VAL A 62 -20.61 -14.93 3.40
CA VAL A 62 -21.16 -15.28 4.72
C VAL A 62 -21.75 -14.05 5.42
N LEU A 63 -21.01 -12.94 5.44
CA LEU A 63 -21.48 -11.67 6.02
C LEU A 63 -22.75 -11.16 5.32
N MET A 64 -22.81 -11.27 3.98
CA MET A 64 -23.97 -10.89 3.20
C MET A 64 -25.18 -11.75 3.59
N LEU A 65 -25.03 -13.08 3.67
CA LEU A 65 -26.10 -13.99 4.08
C LEU A 65 -26.65 -13.66 5.47
N ILE A 66 -25.77 -13.41 6.44
CA ILE A 66 -26.16 -13.03 7.81
C ILE A 66 -26.91 -11.70 7.77
N SER A 67 -26.38 -10.69 7.06
CA SER A 67 -27.00 -9.36 6.99
C SER A 67 -28.38 -9.39 6.33
N ILE A 68 -28.61 -10.25 5.32
CA ILE A 68 -29.91 -10.44 4.69
C ILE A 68 -30.90 -11.09 5.67
N ARG A 69 -30.48 -12.18 6.34
CA ARG A 69 -31.31 -12.92 7.30
C ARG A 69 -31.75 -12.02 8.47
N ASP A 70 -30.87 -11.14 8.93
CA ASP A 70 -31.13 -10.22 10.03
C ASP A 70 -31.91 -8.95 9.65
N GLY A 71 -32.41 -8.88 8.41
CA GLY A 71 -33.19 -7.75 7.89
C GLY A 71 -32.37 -6.52 7.51
N GLY A 72 -31.04 -6.63 7.47
CA GLY A 72 -30.11 -5.57 7.09
C GLY A 72 -30.37 -5.02 5.68
N ALA A 73 -30.77 -5.88 4.74
CA ALA A 73 -31.12 -5.47 3.37
C ALA A 73 -32.33 -4.52 3.30
N ARG A 74 -33.38 -4.77 4.10
CA ARG A 74 -34.56 -3.88 4.18
C ARG A 74 -34.24 -2.51 4.77
N HIS A 75 -33.30 -2.48 5.72
CA HIS A 75 -32.86 -1.25 6.38
C HIS A 75 -31.76 -0.51 5.58
N ALA A 76 -30.99 -1.21 4.76
CA ALA A 76 -29.97 -0.64 3.87
C ALA A 76 -30.56 0.06 2.65
N LEU A 77 -31.70 -0.46 2.16
CA LEU A 77 -32.45 0.11 1.04
C LEU A 77 -33.43 1.22 1.46
N SER A 78 -33.59 1.49 2.76
CA SER A 78 -34.29 2.68 3.23
C SER A 78 -33.34 3.89 3.24
N ALA A 79 -33.87 5.10 3.03
CA ALA A 79 -33.11 6.35 2.86
C ALA A 79 -32.16 6.72 4.03
N VAL A 80 -32.15 5.95 5.12
CA VAL A 80 -31.38 6.17 6.35
C VAL A 80 -30.12 5.28 6.40
N GLY A 81 -29.88 4.43 5.40
CA GLY A 81 -29.00 3.25 5.49
C GLY A 81 -27.51 3.47 5.72
N LEU A 82 -26.95 4.66 5.45
CA LEU A 82 -25.49 4.89 5.60
C LEU A 82 -25.11 5.49 6.96
N GLY A 83 -25.89 6.43 7.51
CA GLY A 83 -25.68 6.96 8.87
C GLY A 83 -24.27 7.47 9.16
N TRP A 84 -23.56 8.04 8.17
CA TRP A 84 -22.17 8.50 8.34
C TRP A 84 -22.11 9.70 9.27
N SER A 85 -21.22 9.65 10.27
CA SER A 85 -20.82 10.85 10.99
C SER A 85 -19.85 11.70 10.15
N PRO A 86 -19.84 13.04 10.30
CA PRO A 86 -18.85 13.89 9.61
C PRO A 86 -17.39 13.50 9.91
N ALA A 87 -17.13 12.97 11.11
CA ALA A 87 -15.80 12.50 11.51
C ALA A 87 -15.39 11.20 10.76
N GLU A 88 -16.32 10.26 10.60
CA GLU A 88 -16.09 9.06 9.78
C GLU A 88 -15.91 9.42 8.31
N ALA A 89 -16.72 10.35 7.79
CA ALA A 89 -16.61 10.83 6.42
C ALA A 89 -15.23 11.43 6.13
N LEU A 90 -14.74 12.28 7.05
CA LEU A 90 -13.40 12.83 6.95
C LEU A 90 -12.33 11.75 6.96
N ARG A 91 -12.38 10.84 7.95
CA ARG A 91 -11.40 9.77 8.11
C ARG A 91 -11.34 8.86 6.87
N PHE A 92 -12.50 8.48 6.36
CA PHE A 92 -12.59 7.66 5.15
C PHE A 92 -12.09 8.43 3.92
N GLY A 93 -12.51 9.68 3.75
CA GLY A 93 -12.08 10.52 2.63
C GLY A 93 -10.56 10.72 2.61
N THR A 94 -9.94 11.03 3.75
CA THR A 94 -8.48 11.21 3.81
C THR A 94 -7.72 9.90 3.55
N LEU A 95 -8.23 8.75 4.01
CA LEU A 95 -7.64 7.45 3.69
C LEU A 95 -7.76 7.13 2.19
N ALA A 96 -8.93 7.38 1.59
CA ALA A 96 -9.16 7.13 0.18
C ALA A 96 -8.19 7.93 -0.69
N VAL A 97 -7.96 9.21 -0.38
CA VAL A 97 -6.99 10.05 -1.11
C VAL A 97 -5.55 9.54 -0.92
N ILE A 98 -5.16 9.20 0.32
CA ILE A 98 -3.82 8.65 0.60
C ILE A 98 -3.58 7.38 -0.22
N PHE A 99 -4.52 6.42 -0.17
CA PHE A 99 -4.37 5.17 -0.90
C PHE A 99 -4.43 5.35 -2.41
N PHE A 100 -5.27 6.25 -2.92
CA PHE A 100 -5.31 6.56 -4.35
C PHE A 100 -3.95 7.04 -4.85
N PHE A 101 -3.36 8.06 -4.23
CA PHE A 101 -2.05 8.58 -4.65
C PHE A 101 -0.93 7.58 -4.39
N TYR A 102 -0.97 6.84 -3.29
CA TYR A 102 0.01 5.80 -3.02
C TYR A 102 0.02 4.72 -4.12
N ILE A 103 -1.14 4.13 -4.43
CA ILE A 103 -1.25 3.02 -5.36
C ILE A 103 -1.03 3.47 -6.81
N VAL A 104 -1.64 4.58 -7.22
CA VAL A 104 -1.67 5.00 -8.63
C VAL A 104 -0.44 5.81 -9.02
N ALA A 105 0.08 6.64 -8.12
CA ALA A 105 1.21 7.53 -8.42
C ALA A 105 2.52 7.02 -7.81
N LEU A 106 2.58 6.84 -6.49
CA LEU A 106 3.86 6.63 -5.80
C LEU A 106 4.46 5.24 -6.05
N VAL A 107 3.72 4.15 -5.84
CA VAL A 107 4.23 2.77 -6.00
C VAL A 107 4.89 2.49 -7.37
N PRO A 108 4.32 2.91 -8.51
CA PRO A 108 4.95 2.64 -9.81
C PRO A 108 6.13 3.55 -10.15
N ARG A 109 6.29 4.70 -9.48
CA ARG A 109 7.19 5.79 -9.93
C ARG A 109 8.29 6.14 -8.95
N VAL A 110 8.00 6.03 -7.65
CA VAL A 110 8.91 6.37 -6.55
C VAL A 110 9.51 5.09 -5.99
N ASP A 111 10.75 5.17 -5.52
CA ASP A 111 11.41 4.12 -4.75
C ASP A 111 10.46 3.53 -3.70
N PHE A 112 10.34 2.21 -3.69
CA PHE A 112 9.37 1.53 -2.85
C PHE A 112 9.60 1.77 -1.34
N ILE A 113 10.85 1.92 -0.90
CA ILE A 113 11.19 2.19 0.50
C ILE A 113 10.74 3.60 0.88
N ILE A 114 10.99 4.58 0.01
CA ILE A 114 10.59 5.98 0.22
C ILE A 114 9.06 6.10 0.26
N SER A 115 8.39 5.57 -0.76
CA SER A 115 6.92 5.65 -0.88
C SER A 115 6.21 4.90 0.26
N SER A 116 6.68 3.71 0.63
CA SER A 116 6.14 2.95 1.76
C SER A 116 6.43 3.59 3.10
N GLY A 117 7.64 4.15 3.28
CA GLY A 117 8.00 4.88 4.48
C GLY A 117 7.14 6.12 4.70
N LEU A 118 6.89 6.88 3.63
CA LEU A 118 5.95 7.99 3.62
C LEU A 118 4.53 7.53 4.01
N LEU A 119 4.03 6.46 3.37
CA LEU A 119 2.71 5.91 3.68
C LEU A 119 2.58 5.50 5.15
N ILE A 120 3.52 4.69 5.66
CA ILE A 120 3.51 4.20 7.04
C ILE A 120 3.52 5.38 8.02
N THR A 121 4.39 6.36 7.77
CA THR A 121 4.48 7.57 8.59
C THR A 121 3.16 8.34 8.56
N ALA A 122 2.58 8.56 7.37
CA ALA A 122 1.31 9.25 7.19
C ALA A 122 0.15 8.55 7.90
N LEU A 123 0.09 7.22 7.84
CA LEU A 123 -0.95 6.43 8.51
C LEU A 123 -0.80 6.46 10.04
N ILE A 124 0.42 6.27 10.55
CA ILE A 124 0.64 6.29 12.01
C ILE A 124 0.42 7.70 12.56
N TYR A 125 1.11 8.71 12.02
CA TYR A 125 0.97 10.09 12.47
C TYR A 125 -0.47 10.62 12.31
N GLY A 126 -1.07 10.37 11.15
CA GLY A 126 -2.38 10.90 10.79
C GLY A 126 -3.50 10.34 11.67
N TYR A 127 -3.46 9.05 12.00
CA TYR A 127 -4.61 8.35 12.56
C TYR A 127 -4.42 7.81 13.99
N HIS A 128 -3.19 7.72 14.51
CA HIS A 128 -2.96 7.17 15.85
C HIS A 128 -3.75 7.91 16.94
N ALA A 129 -3.71 9.24 16.95
CA ALA A 129 -4.33 10.05 17.99
C ALA A 129 -5.77 10.51 17.66
N GLY A 130 -6.34 10.08 16.52
CA GLY A 130 -7.69 10.49 16.10
C GLY A 130 -7.88 11.99 15.82
N ARG A 131 -6.80 12.76 15.64
CA ARG A 131 -6.86 14.24 15.46
C ARG A 131 -7.12 14.60 13.99
N PRO A 132 -8.22 15.30 13.65
CA PRO A 132 -8.55 15.66 12.25
C PRO A 132 -7.45 16.45 11.52
N ALA A 133 -6.77 17.35 12.21
CA ALA A 133 -5.68 18.15 11.63
C ALA A 133 -4.51 17.28 11.16
N ARG A 134 -4.17 16.21 11.90
CA ARG A 134 -3.10 15.28 11.52
C ARG A 134 -3.49 14.45 10.31
N MET A 135 -4.75 13.98 10.24
CA MET A 135 -5.27 13.26 9.08
C MET A 135 -5.20 14.10 7.80
N LYS A 136 -5.63 15.36 7.87
CA LYS A 136 -5.57 16.30 6.74
C LYS A 136 -4.14 16.59 6.30
N LEU A 137 -3.23 16.81 7.25
CA LEU A 137 -1.81 17.04 6.93
C LEU A 137 -1.17 15.81 6.27
N ALA A 138 -1.37 14.62 6.85
CA ALA A 138 -0.88 13.37 6.29
C ALA A 138 -1.40 13.14 4.87
N MET A 139 -2.71 13.37 4.66
CA MET A 139 -3.33 13.29 3.33
C MET A 139 -2.73 14.31 2.37
N LEU A 140 -2.58 15.56 2.79
CA LEU A 140 -2.02 16.62 1.95
C LEU A 140 -0.60 16.27 1.51
N ILE A 141 0.26 15.84 2.42
CA ILE A 141 1.65 15.49 2.10
C ILE A 141 1.73 14.33 1.08
N VAL A 142 0.97 13.25 1.30
CA VAL A 142 0.94 12.12 0.35
C VAL A 142 0.36 12.55 -0.99
N ALA A 143 -0.72 13.35 -0.98
CA ALA A 143 -1.34 13.86 -2.19
C ALA A 143 -0.40 14.80 -2.96
N THR A 144 0.38 15.64 -2.28
CA THR A 144 1.38 16.51 -2.90
C THR A 144 2.50 15.69 -3.53
N ALA A 145 3.02 14.67 -2.84
CA ALA A 145 4.02 13.77 -3.42
C ALA A 145 3.49 13.07 -4.68
N GLY A 146 2.28 12.50 -4.60
CA GLY A 146 1.66 11.80 -5.73
C GLY A 146 1.30 12.73 -6.88
N ALA A 147 0.76 13.91 -6.60
CA ALA A 147 0.43 14.91 -7.61
C ALA A 147 1.68 15.45 -8.31
N ALA A 148 2.77 15.70 -7.57
CA ALA A 148 4.04 16.11 -8.16
C ALA A 148 4.56 15.06 -9.15
N SER A 149 4.57 13.78 -8.75
CA SER A 149 5.00 12.68 -9.62
C SER A 149 4.09 12.49 -10.85
N LEU A 150 2.78 12.70 -10.72
CA LEU A 150 1.86 12.67 -11.85
C LEU A 150 2.03 13.87 -12.80
N LEU A 151 2.33 15.06 -12.28
CA LEU A 151 2.42 16.28 -13.08
C LEU A 151 3.77 16.44 -13.77
N LEU A 152 4.87 16.08 -13.11
CA LEU A 152 6.22 16.24 -13.64
C LEU A 152 6.58 15.16 -14.66
N HIS A 153 6.17 13.91 -14.40
CA HIS A 153 6.55 12.76 -15.21
C HIS A 153 5.33 11.95 -15.65
N PHE A 154 4.29 12.62 -16.16
CA PHE A 154 3.02 11.97 -16.51
C PHE A 154 3.20 10.72 -17.42
N PRO A 155 3.95 10.79 -18.54
CA PRO A 155 4.11 9.67 -19.46
C PRO A 155 4.86 8.49 -18.85
N GLN A 156 4.43 7.25 -19.15
CA GLN A 156 5.06 6.04 -18.62
C GLN A 156 6.54 5.88 -19.01
N SER A 157 6.95 6.47 -20.13
CA SER A 157 8.34 6.49 -20.58
C SER A 157 9.29 7.28 -19.66
N GLU A 158 8.75 8.18 -18.83
CA GLU A 158 9.51 9.04 -17.93
C GLU A 158 9.48 8.55 -16.48
N TRP A 159 8.79 7.44 -16.22
CA TRP A 159 8.83 6.80 -14.90
C TRP A 159 10.25 6.30 -14.66
N GLN A 160 10.72 6.34 -13.40
CA GLN A 160 12.11 6.16 -12.97
C GLN A 160 13.01 7.41 -13.02
N ALA A 161 12.45 8.60 -13.28
CA ALA A 161 13.18 9.84 -12.99
C ALA A 161 13.43 9.98 -11.47
N HIS A 162 14.70 10.09 -11.07
CA HIS A 162 15.09 10.21 -9.64
C HIS A 162 14.52 11.46 -8.95
N ASP A 163 14.01 12.44 -9.71
CA ASP A 163 13.43 13.67 -9.17
C ASP A 163 12.16 13.38 -8.34
N ASP A 164 11.35 12.40 -8.75
CA ASP A 164 10.17 11.96 -7.99
C ASP A 164 10.56 11.38 -6.63
N ASP A 165 11.68 10.64 -6.57
CA ASP A 165 12.22 10.06 -5.34
C ASP A 165 12.65 11.15 -4.35
N TRP A 166 13.34 12.18 -4.85
CA TRP A 166 13.79 13.30 -4.01
C TRP A 166 12.62 14.10 -3.44
N ILE A 167 11.59 14.38 -4.26
CA ILE A 167 10.40 15.09 -3.79
C ILE A 167 9.70 14.28 -2.70
N ALA A 168 9.45 13.00 -2.94
CA ALA A 168 8.81 12.13 -1.96
C ALA A 168 9.65 11.98 -0.68
N LEU A 169 10.98 11.89 -0.80
CA LEU A 169 11.90 11.81 0.34
C LEU A 169 11.88 13.10 1.16
N LEU A 170 11.96 14.27 0.53
CA LEU A 170 11.91 15.56 1.23
C LEU A 170 10.59 15.74 1.99
N LEU A 171 9.47 15.37 1.37
CA LEU A 171 8.15 15.41 1.99
C LEU A 171 8.04 14.41 3.15
N TRP A 172 8.61 13.21 3.01
CA TRP A 172 8.65 12.21 4.07
C TRP A 172 9.51 12.64 5.26
N VAL A 173 10.73 13.13 5.00
CA VAL A 173 11.62 13.67 6.04
C VAL A 173 10.97 14.86 6.73
N GLY A 174 10.33 15.77 5.98
CA GLY A 174 9.58 16.90 6.53
C GLY A 174 8.43 16.47 7.44
N LEU A 175 7.60 15.52 6.99
CA LEU A 175 6.51 14.97 7.80
C LEU A 175 7.02 14.25 9.05
N THR A 176 8.10 13.50 8.92
CA THR A 176 8.74 12.77 10.03
C THR A 176 9.31 13.74 11.06
N GLY A 177 10.02 14.78 10.62
CA GLY A 177 10.52 15.85 11.49
C GLY A 177 9.38 16.56 12.21
N TRP A 178 8.34 16.96 11.48
CA TRP A 178 7.15 17.60 12.08
C TRP A 178 6.45 16.69 13.11
N MET A 179 6.29 15.41 12.80
CA MET A 179 5.74 14.41 13.74
C MET A 179 6.58 14.35 15.02
N LEU A 180 7.91 14.20 14.89
CA LEU A 180 8.80 14.08 16.05
C LEU A 180 8.85 15.36 16.89
N LEU A 181 8.70 16.54 16.27
CA LEU A 181 8.61 17.81 16.98
C LEU A 181 7.30 17.97 17.75
N THR A 182 6.18 17.54 17.17
CA THR A 182 4.84 17.73 17.73
C THR A 182 4.37 16.61 18.67
N GLY A 183 5.05 15.47 18.68
CA GLY A 183 4.74 14.33 19.56
C GLY A 183 5.96 13.80 20.29
N ARG A 184 6.81 14.69 20.78
CA ARG A 184 8.04 14.33 21.50
C ARG A 184 7.79 13.34 22.65
N ASP A 185 6.66 13.43 23.33
CA ASP A 185 6.35 12.57 24.49
C ASP A 185 5.66 11.26 24.12
N ASP A 186 5.30 11.07 22.85
CA ASP A 186 4.59 9.89 22.37
C ASP A 186 5.59 8.82 21.90
N ARG A 187 5.60 7.68 22.61
CA ARG A 187 6.46 6.53 22.27
C ARG A 187 6.20 6.01 20.86
N VAL A 188 4.95 6.05 20.40
CA VAL A 188 4.60 5.58 19.06
C VAL A 188 5.22 6.48 18.00
N MET A 189 5.25 7.80 18.22
CA MET A 189 5.90 8.72 17.29
C MET A 189 7.42 8.52 17.23
N ARG A 190 8.05 8.18 18.36
CA ARG A 190 9.50 7.91 18.40
C ARG A 190 9.90 6.63 17.66
N ILE A 191 9.07 5.59 17.70
CA ILE A 191 9.36 4.33 17.00
C ILE A 191 8.92 4.34 15.54
N THR A 192 8.03 5.26 15.14
CA THR A 192 7.51 5.36 13.78
C THR A 192 8.59 5.41 12.70
N PRO A 193 9.67 6.22 12.80
CA PRO A 193 10.73 6.25 11.79
C PRO A 193 11.41 4.89 11.61
N LEU A 194 11.64 4.17 12.72
CA LEU A 194 12.24 2.84 12.67
C LEU A 194 11.34 1.85 11.93
N ILE A 195 10.03 1.89 12.18
CA ILE A 195 9.06 1.03 11.48
C ILE A 195 8.95 1.43 10.00
N ALA A 196 8.88 2.72 9.72
CA ALA A 196 8.72 3.28 8.37
C ALA A 196 9.92 2.97 7.46
N VAL A 197 11.13 2.82 8.01
CA VAL A 197 12.31 2.35 7.27
C VAL A 197 12.41 0.82 7.29
N GLY A 198 12.33 0.23 8.48
CA GLY A 198 12.63 -1.19 8.69
C GLY A 198 11.66 -2.13 8.00
N ALA A 199 10.35 -1.85 8.06
CA ALA A 199 9.34 -2.70 7.44
C ALA A 199 9.49 -2.81 5.91
N PRO A 200 9.54 -1.70 5.14
CA PRO A 200 9.72 -1.80 3.69
C PRO A 200 11.11 -2.32 3.31
N LEU A 201 12.17 -2.00 4.07
CA LEU A 201 13.50 -2.52 3.81
C LEU A 201 13.54 -4.05 3.90
N ILE A 202 13.01 -4.62 4.98
CA ILE A 202 12.92 -6.07 5.17
C ILE A 202 12.10 -6.70 4.04
N LEU A 203 10.94 -6.11 3.73
CA LEU A 203 10.05 -6.63 2.68
C LEU A 203 10.73 -6.65 1.31
N VAL A 204 11.36 -5.55 0.92
CA VAL A 204 12.03 -5.40 -0.37
C VAL A 204 13.23 -6.33 -0.48
N CYS A 205 14.07 -6.43 0.56
CA CYS A 205 15.19 -7.36 0.57
C CYS A 205 14.73 -8.82 0.48
N ALA A 206 13.67 -9.19 1.21
CA ALA A 206 13.09 -10.54 1.14
C ALA A 206 12.54 -10.85 -0.25
N MET A 207 11.81 -9.91 -0.88
CA MET A 207 11.29 -10.07 -2.23
C MET A 207 12.40 -10.15 -3.28
N ALA A 208 13.36 -9.22 -3.26
CA ALA A 208 14.42 -9.13 -4.25
C ALA A 208 15.42 -10.29 -4.20
N PHE A 209 15.90 -10.62 -2.99
CA PHE A 209 17.03 -11.54 -2.82
C PHE A 209 16.60 -12.91 -2.32
N GLY A 210 15.57 -12.99 -1.47
CA GLY A 210 15.02 -14.25 -0.96
C GLY A 210 14.16 -14.96 -2.00
N PHE A 211 13.04 -14.33 -2.38
CA PHE A 211 12.07 -14.92 -3.30
C PHE A 211 12.37 -14.66 -4.78
N ARG A 212 13.34 -13.80 -5.09
CA ARG A 212 13.70 -13.38 -6.46
C ARG A 212 12.50 -12.84 -7.25
N GLN A 213 11.62 -12.12 -6.56
CA GLN A 213 10.46 -11.47 -7.13
C GLN A 213 10.81 -10.07 -7.65
N ASN A 214 9.97 -9.57 -8.55
CA ASN A 214 10.06 -8.19 -9.00
C ASN A 214 9.65 -7.24 -7.87
N VAL A 215 10.45 -6.20 -7.67
CA VAL A 215 10.18 -5.13 -6.71
C VAL A 215 9.65 -3.93 -7.49
N PRO A 216 8.65 -3.20 -6.98
CA PRO A 216 8.20 -1.96 -7.60
C PRO A 216 9.36 -0.96 -7.74
N ASN A 217 9.46 -0.33 -8.91
CA ASN A 217 10.50 0.64 -9.25
C ASN A 217 11.92 0.25 -8.78
N ARG A 218 12.48 -0.85 -9.30
CA ARG A 218 13.87 -1.29 -8.96
C ARG A 218 14.94 -0.22 -9.20
N GLY A 219 14.70 0.72 -10.11
CA GLY A 219 15.61 1.85 -10.37
C GLY A 219 15.59 2.94 -9.29
N GLY A 220 14.79 2.80 -8.24
CA GLY A 220 14.64 3.80 -7.19
C GLY A 220 15.95 4.18 -6.49
N LEU A 221 15.98 5.40 -5.96
CA LEU A 221 17.14 6.04 -5.33
C LEU A 221 17.84 5.17 -4.27
N ILE A 222 17.09 4.49 -3.41
CA ILE A 222 17.63 3.69 -2.30
C ILE A 222 17.86 2.26 -2.75
N PHE A 223 16.87 1.65 -3.40
CA PHE A 223 16.94 0.24 -3.74
C PHE A 223 18.04 -0.06 -4.78
N SER A 224 18.28 0.82 -5.75
CA SER A 224 19.36 0.67 -6.72
C SER A 224 20.74 0.54 -6.06
N GLN A 225 20.98 1.27 -4.96
CA GLN A 225 22.23 1.19 -4.18
C GLN A 225 22.33 -0.14 -3.42
N ILE A 226 21.22 -0.61 -2.85
CA ILE A 226 21.16 -1.92 -2.18
C ILE A 226 21.45 -3.04 -3.18
N GLU A 227 20.81 -3.01 -4.35
CA GLU A 227 21.01 -4.00 -5.40
C GLU A 227 22.45 -3.98 -5.92
N TYR A 228 23.03 -2.79 -6.13
CA TYR A 228 24.44 -2.64 -6.51
C TYR A 228 25.38 -3.29 -5.49
N HIS A 229 25.28 -2.94 -4.21
CA HIS A 229 26.17 -3.50 -3.19
C HIS A 229 25.97 -5.01 -2.98
N TYR A 230 24.74 -5.51 -3.11
CA TYR A 230 24.50 -6.94 -3.06
C TYR A 230 25.24 -7.69 -4.18
N TYR A 231 25.11 -7.25 -5.43
CA TYR A 231 25.70 -7.96 -6.56
C TYR A 231 27.19 -7.70 -6.75
N VAL A 232 27.66 -6.49 -6.46
CA VAL A 232 29.05 -6.06 -6.71
C VAL A 232 29.94 -6.28 -5.49
N THR A 233 29.44 -6.06 -4.28
CA THR A 233 30.25 -6.13 -3.06
C THR A 233 30.07 -7.44 -2.31
N LEU A 234 28.83 -7.86 -2.03
CA LEU A 234 28.56 -8.99 -1.14
C LEU A 234 28.60 -10.34 -1.84
N ARG A 235 27.93 -10.48 -2.97
CA ARG A 235 27.80 -11.76 -3.69
C ARG A 235 29.15 -12.37 -4.09
N PRO A 236 30.16 -11.61 -4.55
CA PRO A 236 31.46 -12.20 -4.90
C PRO A 236 32.16 -12.85 -3.71
N LEU A 237 32.02 -12.29 -2.50
CA LEU A 237 32.66 -12.81 -1.29
C LEU A 237 32.19 -14.23 -0.90
N TRP A 238 31.01 -14.64 -1.37
CA TRP A 238 30.36 -15.90 -0.98
C TRP A 238 30.23 -16.89 -2.15
N ARG A 239 30.77 -16.52 -3.33
CA ARG A 239 30.70 -17.32 -4.55
C ARG A 239 32.04 -17.98 -4.91
N GLU A 240 33.09 -17.66 -4.16
CA GLU A 240 34.32 -18.46 -4.06
C GLU A 240 34.10 -19.62 -3.09
#